data_AF-A0A6H5JTL9-F1
#
_entry.id   AF-A0A6H5JTL9-F1
#
_cell.length_a   1.000
_cell.length_b   1.000
_cell.length_c   1.000
_cell.angle_alpha   90.00
_cell.angle_beta   90.00
_cell.angle_gamma   90.00
#
_symmetry.space_group_name_H-M   'P 1'
#
loop_
_entity.id
_entity.type
_entity.pdbx_description
1 polymer ?
#
loop_
_entity_poly.entity_id
_entity_poly.type
_entity_poly.pdbx_seq_one_letter_code
_entity_poly.pdbx_strand_id
1 'polypeptide(L)'
;MAAAARKKQSGHNNSSIVVAVGTTDTPTSRDDDTKSQFATPPRVPAQAAERAGGGWQEPIAGIFPCAGPRPLPAVVLQSLFGWLLSSDLSALHASSVAASSPETAAVLETTVASLVKHRYGRANPTLREEDTGWRRDLETLRHAELSHVASLVRGPQRPGKGYYLSKSWAGNLRRYVEAQARRRRSPSFASNSAAGSGATVGGSGGKEKRSRGRERAESNLMPPWQDVNADIMCQHGGLARSSQGNRAKRQVVDKRVWRELVLFFPAAVPFRAESVECLECRGLCANERKAEEAVKSQREQEIALPVLRALYGRKTGVPSAALSAPRGSPGYSAGPPSAARPACPLLPGIYHLLPRYWLNAWRAYVRDPRAPSPRTLDTALLLCEGHGLLLAPPHVEEFLSGERRALLGGLDPDRSGCVCEVVTPEEWDALTLLHPCDLGVRFCIDPDSGAAIFNSKKCKSCDPCYIGDLYVRPLSRKLSV
;
A
#
# COMPACT_ATOMS: atom_id res chain seq x y z
N MET A 1 62.32 27.23 -8.41
CA MET A 1 63.19 27.27 -7.22
C MET A 1 62.33 27.26 -5.97
N ALA A 2 62.83 26.55 -4.95
CA ALA A 2 62.41 26.50 -3.56
C ALA A 2 61.13 25.71 -3.19
N ALA A 3 61.36 24.83 -2.22
CA ALA A 3 60.52 23.78 -1.68
C ALA A 3 60.11 24.10 -0.23
N ALA A 4 59.47 23.11 0.41
CA ALA A 4 59.22 22.94 1.85
C ALA A 4 58.04 23.74 2.43
N ALA A 5 57.24 23.25 3.37
CA ALA A 5 57.08 21.98 4.07
C ALA A 5 55.76 22.06 4.85
N ARG A 6 55.12 20.93 5.19
CA ARG A 6 54.26 20.86 6.41
C ARG A 6 54.01 19.42 6.89
N LYS A 7 54.73 19.10 7.96
CA LYS A 7 54.39 18.37 9.19
C LYS A 7 53.42 17.18 9.16
N LYS A 8 54.00 16.01 9.50
CA LYS A 8 53.36 14.82 10.09
C LYS A 8 52.79 15.12 11.49
N GLN A 9 51.65 14.51 11.81
CA GLN A 9 51.26 14.15 13.18
C GLN A 9 50.91 12.66 13.21
N SER A 10 51.58 11.94 14.10
CA SER A 10 51.36 10.54 14.46
C SER A 10 51.06 10.46 15.96
N GLY A 11 50.19 9.52 16.36
CA GLY A 11 49.95 9.16 17.77
C GLY A 11 48.55 8.60 17.91
N HIS A 12 48.39 7.29 17.72
CA HIS A 12 48.18 6.28 18.78
C HIS A 12 46.78 6.33 19.41
N ASN A 13 46.04 5.21 19.29
CA ASN A 13 45.49 4.49 20.44
C ASN A 13 44.93 3.12 20.03
N ASN A 14 45.46 2.09 20.71
CA ASN A 14 44.91 0.74 20.84
C ASN A 14 43.76 0.75 21.87
N SER A 15 42.71 -0.04 21.61
CA SER A 15 41.92 -0.81 22.60
C SER A 15 40.66 -1.34 21.89
N SER A 16 40.59 -2.62 21.52
CA SER A 16 40.05 -3.71 22.37
C SER A 16 38.63 -3.40 22.86
N ILE A 17 37.60 -3.89 22.14
CA ILE A 17 36.25 -4.01 22.67
C ILE A 17 35.89 -5.50 22.76
N VAL A 18 35.70 -5.91 24.00
CA VAL A 18 35.23 -7.20 24.48
C VAL A 18 33.74 -7.34 24.12
N VAL A 19 33.38 -8.46 23.50
CA VAL A 19 31.99 -8.87 23.30
C VAL A 19 31.50 -9.51 24.60
N ALA A 20 30.67 -8.79 25.34
CA ALA A 20 29.96 -9.34 26.49
C ALA A 20 28.66 -10.00 26.01
N VAL A 21 28.56 -11.31 26.27
CA VAL A 21 27.36 -12.14 26.12
C VAL A 21 26.41 -11.79 27.28
N GLY A 22 25.22 -11.27 26.96
CA GLY A 22 24.15 -11.02 27.92
C GLY A 22 23.07 -12.09 27.79
N THR A 23 22.97 -12.93 28.81
CA THR A 23 21.95 -13.96 29.00
C THR A 23 20.57 -13.36 29.33
N THR A 24 19.56 -14.13 28.97
CA THR A 24 18.14 -14.00 29.31
C THR A 24 17.90 -13.79 30.79
N ASP A 25 16.94 -12.93 31.15
CA ASP A 25 16.03 -13.18 32.27
C ASP A 25 14.72 -12.39 32.12
N THR A 26 13.64 -13.10 32.40
CA THR A 26 12.28 -12.56 32.60
C THR A 26 12.17 -11.97 34.00
N PRO A 27 11.23 -11.03 34.23
CA PRO A 27 10.30 -11.35 35.31
C PRO A 27 8.84 -10.86 35.13
N THR A 28 8.04 -11.55 35.94
CA THR A 28 6.66 -11.45 36.37
C THR A 28 6.08 -10.06 36.71
N SER A 29 4.81 -9.87 36.30
CA SER A 29 3.64 -9.52 37.14
C SER A 29 3.89 -8.88 38.51
N ARG A 30 3.37 -7.65 38.71
CA ARG A 30 2.45 -7.29 39.80
C ARG A 30 1.85 -5.90 39.66
N ASP A 31 0.64 -5.81 40.19
CA ASP A 31 -0.27 -4.66 40.35
C ASP A 31 0.37 -3.47 41.09
N ASP A 32 -0.04 -2.24 40.78
CA ASP A 32 -0.80 -1.42 41.74
C ASP A 32 -1.24 -0.06 41.19
N ASP A 33 -2.35 0.39 41.78
CA ASP A 33 -3.14 1.60 41.56
C ASP A 33 -2.38 2.94 41.57
N THR A 34 -2.74 3.87 40.67
CA THR A 34 -2.83 5.30 41.05
C THR A 34 -3.70 6.15 40.10
N LYS A 35 -4.93 6.39 40.57
CA LYS A 35 -5.57 7.72 40.75
C LYS A 35 -5.76 8.64 39.53
N SER A 36 -7.00 8.57 39.04
CA SER A 36 -7.81 9.61 38.38
C SER A 36 -7.57 11.05 38.85
N GLN A 37 -7.46 11.98 37.89
CA GLN A 37 -7.89 13.37 38.07
C GLN A 37 -8.72 13.81 36.85
N PHE A 38 -10.03 13.96 37.10
CA PHE A 38 -10.99 14.63 36.23
C PHE A 38 -10.82 16.15 36.37
N ALA A 39 -10.79 16.87 35.25
CA ALA A 39 -11.02 18.31 35.21
C ALA A 39 -12.30 18.59 34.38
N THR A 40 -13.31 19.15 35.04
CA THR A 40 -14.61 19.60 34.47
C THR A 40 -14.65 21.13 34.54
N PRO A 41 -15.42 21.83 33.68
CA PRO A 41 -15.20 23.23 33.30
C PRO A 41 -15.95 24.24 34.19
N PRO A 42 -15.66 25.55 34.08
CA PRO A 42 -16.31 26.55 34.92
C PRO A 42 -17.75 26.87 34.50
N ARG A 43 -18.62 26.98 35.52
CA ARG A 43 -20.02 27.41 35.50
C ARG A 43 -20.13 28.94 35.44
N VAL A 44 -21.09 29.40 34.64
CA VAL A 44 -21.65 30.76 34.59
C VAL A 44 -22.43 31.08 35.88
N PRO A 45 -22.37 32.29 36.44
CA PRO A 45 -23.27 32.68 37.53
C PRO A 45 -24.60 33.22 36.98
N ALA A 46 -25.70 32.60 37.44
CA ALA A 46 -27.04 33.17 37.42
C ALA A 46 -27.29 33.86 38.76
N GLN A 47 -27.76 35.12 38.74
CA GLN A 47 -28.38 35.77 39.89
C GLN A 47 -29.75 36.32 39.46
N ALA A 48 -30.78 35.79 40.12
CA ALA A 48 -32.13 36.34 40.27
C ALA A 48 -32.10 37.21 41.55
N ALA A 49 -32.60 38.44 41.55
CA ALA A 49 -33.99 38.88 41.77
C ALA A 49 -34.16 39.54 43.15
N GLU A 50 -35.28 40.25 43.31
CA GLU A 50 -35.75 41.08 44.45
C GLU A 50 -35.22 42.54 44.47
N ARG A 51 -36.02 43.61 44.67
CA ARG A 51 -37.43 43.77 45.09
C ARG A 51 -37.88 45.24 44.92
N ALA A 52 -39.20 45.44 45.07
CA ALA A 52 -39.95 46.68 45.31
C ALA A 52 -40.19 47.60 44.08
N GLY A 53 -41.35 48.18 43.84
CA GLY A 53 -42.63 48.25 44.55
C GLY A 53 -43.42 49.42 43.94
N GLY A 54 -44.59 49.18 43.37
CA GLY A 54 -45.81 49.87 43.80
C GLY A 54 -46.28 50.95 42.82
N GLY A 55 -47.58 50.94 42.48
CA GLY A 55 -48.23 52.01 41.72
C GLY A 55 -49.30 51.50 40.76
N TRP A 56 -50.50 51.26 41.27
CA TRP A 56 -51.71 51.06 40.47
C TRP A 56 -52.26 52.43 40.03
N GLN A 57 -52.43 52.64 38.71
CA GLN A 57 -53.34 53.63 38.14
C GLN A 57 -54.14 52.98 37.00
N GLU A 58 -55.43 53.29 37.00
CA GLU A 58 -56.51 52.75 36.16
C GLU A 58 -56.37 53.07 34.65
N PRO A 59 -57.13 52.38 33.77
CA PRO A 59 -56.86 52.32 32.34
C PRO A 59 -57.54 53.47 31.58
N ILE A 60 -56.74 54.20 30.80
CA ILE A 60 -57.27 55.03 29.71
C ILE A 60 -57.53 54.10 28.52
N ALA A 61 -58.81 53.82 28.27
CA ALA A 61 -59.29 53.23 27.03
C ALA A 61 -58.99 54.22 25.88
N GLY A 62 -58.07 53.85 24.99
CA GLY A 62 -57.66 54.66 23.85
C GLY A 62 -57.13 53.81 22.71
N ILE A 63 -58.05 53.40 21.83
CA ILE A 63 -57.89 53.20 20.37
C ILE A 63 -56.46 52.86 19.90
N PHE A 64 -56.12 51.57 19.88
CA PHE A 64 -55.07 51.04 19.00
C PHE A 64 -55.74 50.28 17.86
N PRO A 65 -55.43 50.57 16.58
CA PRO A 65 -55.88 49.72 15.50
C PRO A 65 -55.15 48.37 15.62
N CYS A 66 -55.92 47.27 15.54
CA CYS A 66 -55.40 45.92 15.40
C CYS A 66 -54.58 45.80 14.10
N ALA A 67 -53.33 46.24 14.12
CA ALA A 67 -52.34 45.85 13.12
C ALA A 67 -51.75 44.51 13.60
N GLY A 68 -52.13 43.42 12.93
CA GLY A 68 -51.56 42.10 13.18
C GLY A 68 -50.02 42.11 13.11
N PRO A 69 -49.34 41.11 13.70
CA PRO A 69 -47.89 41.05 13.75
C PRO A 69 -47.30 41.21 12.35
N ARG A 70 -46.51 42.27 12.14
CA ARG A 70 -45.81 42.48 10.87
C ARG A 70 -44.77 41.36 10.69
N PRO A 71 -44.76 40.66 9.54
CA PRO A 71 -43.75 39.65 9.29
C PRO A 71 -42.35 40.28 9.36
N LEU A 72 -41.40 39.56 9.98
CA LEU A 72 -40.00 40.00 10.05
C LEU A 72 -39.46 40.26 8.62
N PRO A 73 -38.57 41.25 8.45
CA PRO A 73 -37.95 41.50 7.15
C PRO A 73 -37.27 40.24 6.61
N ALA A 74 -37.43 39.96 5.31
CA ALA A 74 -36.90 38.75 4.67
C ALA A 74 -35.40 38.51 4.94
N VAL A 75 -34.60 39.58 5.05
CA VAL A 75 -33.16 39.53 5.36
C VAL A 75 -32.86 38.99 6.76
N VAL A 76 -33.72 39.28 7.74
CA VAL A 76 -33.58 38.80 9.12
C VAL A 76 -33.96 37.32 9.19
N LEU A 77 -35.06 36.94 8.54
CA LEU A 77 -35.48 35.55 8.40
C LEU A 77 -34.40 34.72 7.68
N GLN A 78 -33.77 35.25 6.63
CA GLN A 78 -32.68 34.59 5.92
C GLN A 78 -31.46 34.31 6.81
N SER A 79 -31.12 35.25 7.70
CA SER A 79 -29.96 35.11 8.60
C SER A 79 -30.23 34.12 9.74
N LEU A 80 -31.46 34.13 10.26
CA LEU A 80 -31.90 33.23 11.33
C LEU A 80 -32.10 31.79 10.83
N PHE A 81 -32.68 31.64 9.64
CA PHE A 81 -33.05 30.34 9.08
C PHE A 81 -32.04 29.79 8.06
N GLY A 82 -30.93 30.50 7.83
CA GLY A 82 -29.80 30.03 7.00
C GLY A 82 -29.07 28.80 7.58
N TRP A 83 -29.48 28.31 8.74
CA TRP A 83 -28.91 27.14 9.41
C TRP A 83 -29.84 25.93 9.39
N LEU A 84 -31.09 26.10 8.95
CA LEU A 84 -32.05 25.01 8.94
C LEU A 84 -31.66 23.95 7.91
N LEU A 85 -31.67 22.70 8.37
CA LEU A 85 -31.55 21.51 7.55
C LEU A 85 -32.92 21.08 7.01
N SER A 86 -32.92 20.15 6.07
CA SER A 86 -34.16 19.54 5.55
C SER A 86 -35.06 18.95 6.64
N SER A 87 -34.50 18.43 7.74
CA SER A 87 -35.25 17.99 8.93
C SER A 87 -36.00 19.12 9.60
N ASP A 88 -35.33 20.26 9.80
CA ASP A 88 -35.89 21.40 10.52
C ASP A 88 -36.97 22.09 9.68
N LEU A 89 -36.75 22.18 8.36
CA LEU A 89 -37.74 22.66 7.41
C LEU A 89 -38.97 21.75 7.36
N SER A 90 -38.77 20.43 7.42
CA SER A 90 -39.87 19.46 7.48
C SER A 90 -40.65 19.56 8.80
N ALA A 91 -39.97 19.79 9.92
CA ALA A 91 -40.61 19.98 11.23
C ALA A 91 -41.40 21.29 11.30
N LEU A 92 -40.87 22.36 10.72
CA LEU A 92 -41.56 23.64 10.58
C LEU A 92 -42.81 23.51 9.69
N HIS A 93 -42.72 22.76 8.60
CA HIS A 93 -43.89 22.46 7.74
C HIS A 93 -44.91 21.55 8.45
N ALA A 94 -44.48 20.58 9.25
CA ALA A 94 -45.42 19.80 10.06
C ALA A 94 -46.14 20.70 11.09
N SER A 95 -45.43 21.68 11.65
CA SER A 95 -45.97 22.62 12.62
C SER A 95 -46.92 23.65 11.99
N SER A 96 -46.70 24.06 10.73
CA SER A 96 -47.63 24.95 10.00
C SER A 96 -48.95 24.25 9.70
N VAL A 97 -48.92 22.98 9.31
CA VAL A 97 -50.13 22.17 9.07
C VAL A 97 -50.93 21.93 10.35
N ALA A 98 -50.25 21.84 11.50
CA ALA A 98 -50.88 21.68 12.81
C ALA A 98 -51.37 22.99 13.46
N ALA A 99 -51.11 24.15 12.84
CA ALA A 99 -51.47 25.44 13.42
C ALA A 99 -53.00 25.63 13.45
N SER A 100 -53.52 26.01 14.61
CA SER A 100 -54.96 26.19 14.83
C SER A 100 -55.57 27.37 14.07
N SER A 101 -54.73 28.32 13.61
CA SER A 101 -55.16 29.50 12.85
C SER A 101 -54.75 29.37 11.38
N PRO A 102 -55.70 29.48 10.43
CA PRO A 102 -55.42 29.40 9.00
C PRO A 102 -54.49 30.54 8.52
N GLU A 103 -54.55 31.71 9.15
CA GLU A 103 -53.66 32.83 8.84
C GLU A 103 -52.21 32.52 9.24
N THR A 104 -52.02 31.90 10.40
CA THR A 104 -50.68 31.52 10.89
C THR A 104 -50.09 30.42 10.03
N ALA A 105 -50.89 29.43 9.64
CA ALA A 105 -50.50 28.38 8.71
C ALA A 105 -50.03 28.96 7.36
N ALA A 106 -50.80 29.88 6.77
CA ALA A 106 -50.47 30.51 5.48
C ALA A 106 -49.15 31.31 5.52
N VAL A 107 -48.90 32.04 6.62
CA VAL A 107 -47.66 32.80 6.81
C VAL A 107 -46.44 31.87 6.94
N LEU A 108 -46.57 30.79 7.72
CA LEU A 108 -45.49 29.81 7.88
C LEU A 108 -45.18 29.09 6.56
N GLU A 109 -46.20 28.64 5.82
CA GLU A 109 -46.03 28.01 4.51
C GLU A 109 -45.30 28.92 3.52
N THR A 110 -45.70 30.19 3.45
CA THR A 110 -45.08 31.18 2.56
C THR A 110 -43.63 31.44 2.95
N THR A 111 -43.35 31.46 4.26
CA THR A 111 -42.00 31.67 4.80
C THR A 111 -41.08 30.48 4.49
N VAL A 112 -41.53 29.24 4.76
CA VAL A 112 -40.79 28.01 4.45
C VAL A 112 -40.54 27.88 2.95
N ALA A 113 -41.55 28.17 2.12
CA ALA A 113 -41.41 28.14 0.68
C ALA A 113 -40.36 29.17 0.18
N SER A 114 -40.38 30.38 0.73
CA SER A 114 -39.41 31.43 0.39
C SER A 114 -37.98 31.06 0.81
N LEU A 115 -37.81 30.46 1.99
CA LEU A 115 -36.52 29.98 2.49
C LEU A 115 -35.95 28.85 1.62
N VAL A 116 -36.78 27.87 1.26
CA VAL A 116 -36.40 26.74 0.40
C VAL A 116 -36.02 27.22 -1.00
N LYS A 117 -36.83 28.11 -1.60
CA LYS A 117 -36.55 28.69 -2.92
C LYS A 117 -35.24 29.48 -2.92
N HIS A 118 -35.02 30.31 -1.91
CA HIS A 118 -33.79 31.10 -1.81
C HIS A 118 -32.55 30.22 -1.65
N ARG A 119 -32.61 29.20 -0.79
CA ARG A 119 -31.46 28.33 -0.47
C ARG A 119 -31.15 27.31 -1.56
N TYR A 120 -32.18 26.64 -2.09
CA TYR A 120 -32.02 25.49 -2.97
C TYR A 120 -32.46 25.76 -4.42
N GLY A 121 -33.21 26.82 -4.70
CA GLY A 121 -33.79 27.10 -6.02
C GLY A 121 -32.75 27.27 -7.13
N ARG A 122 -31.56 27.80 -6.83
CA ARG A 122 -30.46 27.89 -7.82
C ARG A 122 -29.94 26.52 -8.25
N ALA A 123 -29.95 25.53 -7.36
CA ALA A 123 -29.44 24.18 -7.65
C ALA A 123 -30.54 23.21 -8.09
N ASN A 124 -31.82 23.59 -7.94
CA ASN A 124 -32.96 22.72 -8.18
C ASN A 124 -33.99 23.41 -9.09
N PRO A 125 -33.98 23.13 -10.40
CA PRO A 125 -34.88 23.77 -11.37
C PRO A 125 -36.36 23.49 -11.15
N THR A 126 -36.72 22.48 -10.36
CA THR A 126 -38.13 22.16 -10.03
C THR A 126 -38.66 22.98 -8.84
N LEU A 127 -37.83 23.85 -8.26
CA LEU A 127 -38.19 24.78 -7.18
C LEU A 127 -38.18 26.23 -7.71
N ARG A 128 -38.74 26.50 -8.90
CA ARG A 128 -38.81 27.86 -9.46
C ARG A 128 -39.70 28.76 -8.60
N GLU A 129 -39.48 30.07 -8.68
CA GLU A 129 -40.25 31.07 -7.94
C GLU A 129 -41.77 30.97 -8.19
N GLU A 130 -42.15 30.52 -9.38
CA GLU A 130 -43.53 30.48 -9.88
C GLU A 130 -44.30 29.21 -9.46
N ASP A 131 -43.61 28.15 -9.02
CA ASP A 131 -44.24 26.88 -8.62
C ASP A 131 -44.59 26.89 -7.12
N THR A 132 -45.89 26.82 -6.81
CA THR A 132 -46.42 26.66 -5.44
C THR A 132 -46.77 25.21 -5.11
N GLY A 133 -46.86 24.33 -6.12
CA GLY A 133 -47.35 22.95 -6.02
C GLY A 133 -46.29 21.87 -5.76
N TRP A 134 -45.05 22.23 -5.42
CA TRP A 134 -44.00 21.25 -5.14
C TRP A 134 -44.22 20.59 -3.76
N ARG A 135 -43.92 19.29 -3.66
CA ARG A 135 -44.13 18.50 -2.43
C ARG A 135 -43.10 18.89 -1.37
N ARG A 136 -43.57 19.28 -0.18
CA ARG A 136 -42.73 19.69 0.98
C ARG A 136 -42.38 18.52 1.91
N ASP A 137 -42.45 17.30 1.40
CA ASP A 137 -42.03 16.13 2.16
C ASP A 137 -40.50 16.15 2.41
N LEU A 138 -40.10 15.50 3.51
CA LEU A 138 -38.70 15.40 3.92
C LEU A 138 -37.80 14.87 2.79
N GLU A 139 -38.30 13.96 1.97
CA GLU A 139 -37.54 13.37 0.86
C GLU A 139 -37.20 14.40 -0.23
N THR A 140 -38.16 15.25 -0.59
CA THR A 140 -38.00 16.31 -1.58
C THR A 140 -37.07 17.41 -1.05
N LEU A 141 -37.23 17.80 0.22
CA LEU A 141 -36.32 18.74 0.89
C LEU A 141 -34.89 18.19 0.97
N ARG A 142 -34.72 16.92 1.32
CA ARG A 142 -33.41 16.25 1.39
C ARG A 142 -32.77 16.11 0.01
N HIS A 143 -33.54 15.85 -1.04
CA HIS A 143 -33.04 15.85 -2.40
C HIS A 143 -32.58 17.26 -2.84
N ALA A 144 -33.34 18.30 -2.50
CA ALA A 144 -32.98 19.69 -2.77
C ALA A 144 -31.68 20.09 -2.06
N GLU A 145 -31.53 19.68 -0.80
CA GLU A 145 -30.32 19.87 0.00
C GLU A 145 -29.09 19.20 -0.65
N LEU A 146 -29.17 17.90 -0.95
CA LEU A 146 -28.07 17.17 -1.56
C LEU A 146 -27.72 17.69 -2.96
N SER A 147 -28.71 18.17 -3.72
CA SER A 147 -28.50 18.80 -5.02
C SER A 147 -27.73 20.11 -4.89
N HIS A 148 -28.05 20.91 -3.87
CA HIS A 148 -27.31 22.10 -3.54
C HIS A 148 -25.86 21.78 -3.14
N VAL A 149 -25.65 20.84 -2.23
CA VAL A 149 -24.30 20.37 -1.86
C VAL A 149 -23.51 19.88 -3.08
N ALA A 150 -24.15 19.10 -3.96
CA ALA A 150 -23.54 18.60 -5.19
C ALA A 150 -23.12 19.74 -6.15
N SER A 151 -23.88 20.83 -6.18
CA SER A 151 -23.56 22.02 -6.97
C SER A 151 -22.33 22.77 -6.43
N LEU A 152 -22.20 22.88 -5.11
CA LEU A 152 -21.07 23.54 -4.44
C LEU A 152 -19.75 22.85 -4.76
N VAL A 153 -19.73 21.51 -4.73
CA VAL A 153 -18.52 20.70 -4.95
C VAL A 153 -18.16 20.47 -6.42
N ARG A 154 -18.93 21.05 -7.35
CA ARG A 154 -18.68 21.03 -8.80
C ARG A 154 -17.83 22.22 -9.27
N GLY A 155 -17.68 23.26 -8.44
CA GLY A 155 -17.04 24.52 -8.81
C GLY A 155 -15.59 24.39 -9.31
N PRO A 156 -15.08 25.39 -10.05
CA PRO A 156 -13.72 25.40 -10.57
C PRO A 156 -12.70 25.32 -9.43
N GLN A 157 -11.76 24.38 -9.55
CA GLN A 157 -10.73 24.17 -8.54
C GLN A 157 -9.69 25.29 -8.63
N ARG A 158 -9.51 26.04 -7.54
CA ARG A 158 -8.39 26.98 -7.41
C ARG A 158 -7.20 26.23 -6.81
N PRO A 159 -6.11 26.04 -7.56
CA PRO A 159 -4.93 25.38 -7.01
C PRO A 159 -4.34 26.25 -5.88
N GLY A 160 -4.04 25.62 -4.74
CA GLY A 160 -3.20 26.19 -3.70
C GLY A 160 -3.87 27.10 -2.66
N LYS A 161 -5.20 27.29 -2.67
CA LYS A 161 -5.93 27.95 -1.58
C LYS A 161 -7.25 27.23 -1.33
N GLY A 162 -7.45 26.66 -0.15
CA GLY A 162 -8.71 26.01 0.20
C GLY A 162 -8.57 24.82 1.13
N TYR A 163 -9.56 23.93 1.07
CA TYR A 163 -9.64 22.69 1.84
C TYR A 163 -9.64 21.49 0.91
N TYR A 164 -8.96 20.42 1.30
CA TYR A 164 -9.09 19.14 0.64
C TYR A 164 -10.46 18.54 0.94
N LEU A 165 -11.02 18.01 -0.14
CA LEU A 165 -12.27 17.29 -0.18
C LEU A 165 -12.02 15.98 -0.93
N SER A 166 -12.60 14.90 -0.45
CA SER A 166 -12.62 13.64 -1.19
C SER A 166 -13.30 13.77 -2.54
N LYS A 167 -12.56 13.44 -3.59
CA LYS A 167 -13.07 13.37 -4.97
C LYS A 167 -14.03 12.18 -5.13
N SER A 168 -13.80 11.09 -4.41
CA SER A 168 -14.66 9.89 -4.48
C SER A 168 -16.02 10.17 -3.84
N TRP A 169 -16.02 10.81 -2.66
CA TRP A 169 -17.23 11.26 -1.97
C TRP A 169 -18.01 12.23 -2.84
N ALA A 170 -17.36 13.28 -3.36
CA ALA A 170 -18.02 14.26 -4.21
C ALA A 170 -18.55 13.64 -5.52
N GLY A 171 -17.84 12.65 -6.07
CA GLY A 171 -18.29 11.86 -7.22
C GLY A 171 -19.53 11.03 -6.92
N ASN A 172 -19.55 10.34 -5.77
CA ASN A 172 -20.67 9.51 -5.34
C ASN A 172 -21.91 10.36 -5.04
N LEU A 173 -21.75 11.51 -4.39
CA LEU A 173 -22.83 12.46 -4.14
C LEU A 173 -23.51 12.90 -5.45
N ARG A 174 -22.73 13.27 -6.47
CA ARG A 174 -23.28 13.66 -7.77
C ARG A 174 -24.05 12.52 -8.44
N ARG A 175 -23.50 11.31 -8.42
CA ARG A 175 -24.16 10.13 -8.98
C ARG A 175 -25.47 9.82 -8.27
N TYR A 176 -25.49 9.94 -6.94
CA TYR A 176 -26.69 9.74 -6.14
C TYR A 176 -27.79 10.76 -6.46
N VAL A 177 -27.44 12.04 -6.50
CA VAL A 177 -28.38 13.11 -6.87
C VAL A 177 -28.94 12.89 -8.27
N GLU A 178 -28.10 12.51 -9.23
CA GLU A 178 -28.53 12.20 -10.59
C GLU A 178 -29.46 10.98 -10.66
N ALA A 179 -29.16 9.92 -9.89
CA ALA A 179 -30.01 8.73 -9.81
C ALA A 179 -31.39 9.05 -9.20
N GLN A 180 -31.43 9.86 -8.13
CA GLN A 180 -32.68 10.32 -7.52
C GLN A 180 -33.51 11.17 -8.48
N ALA A 181 -32.88 12.09 -9.21
CA ALA A 181 -33.57 12.91 -10.21
C ALA A 181 -34.20 12.05 -11.32
N ARG A 182 -33.57 10.94 -11.72
CA ARG A 182 -34.12 10.00 -12.71
C ARG A 182 -35.29 9.17 -12.18
N ARG A 183 -35.21 8.71 -10.93
CA ARG A 183 -36.31 8.01 -10.26
C ARG A 183 -37.57 8.88 -10.22
N ARG A 184 -37.41 10.17 -9.91
CA ARG A 184 -38.51 11.14 -9.87
C ARG A 184 -39.09 11.49 -11.24
N ARG A 185 -38.30 11.43 -12.31
CA ARG A 185 -38.77 11.64 -13.69
C ARG A 185 -39.40 10.40 -14.32
N SER A 186 -39.25 9.23 -13.71
CA SER A 186 -39.79 7.98 -14.25
C SER A 186 -41.23 7.78 -13.76
N PRO A 187 -42.24 7.81 -14.63
CA PRO A 187 -43.65 7.66 -14.23
C PRO A 187 -44.00 6.26 -13.68
N SER A 188 -43.09 5.29 -13.72
CA SER A 188 -43.33 3.89 -13.36
C SER A 188 -43.16 3.55 -11.87
N PHE A 189 -42.97 4.52 -10.97
CA PHE A 189 -42.86 4.25 -9.52
C PHE A 189 -44.09 4.70 -8.70
N ALA A 190 -45.09 5.30 -9.35
CA ALA A 190 -46.36 5.68 -8.71
C ALA A 190 -47.38 4.53 -8.61
N SER A 191 -47.09 3.35 -9.18
CA SER A 191 -48.02 2.22 -9.18
C SER A 191 -47.26 0.90 -9.11
N ASN A 192 -46.87 0.48 -7.90
CA ASN A 192 -46.57 -0.92 -7.61
C ASN A 192 -46.91 -1.24 -6.15
N SER A 193 -48.18 -0.94 -5.82
CA SER A 193 -48.87 -1.48 -4.65
C SER A 193 -50.23 -2.04 -5.08
N ALA A 194 -50.31 -2.73 -6.23
CA ALA A 194 -51.46 -3.57 -6.60
C ALA A 194 -51.16 -4.30 -7.92
N ALA A 195 -51.56 -5.58 -7.96
CA ALA A 195 -51.64 -6.48 -9.12
C ALA A 195 -50.33 -7.11 -9.62
N GLY A 196 -50.22 -8.41 -9.35
CA GLY A 196 -49.36 -9.31 -10.10
C GLY A 196 -49.96 -9.73 -11.44
N SER A 197 -49.15 -10.54 -12.14
CA SER A 197 -49.43 -11.32 -13.36
C SER A 197 -49.19 -10.61 -14.69
N GLY A 198 -48.32 -11.23 -15.51
CA GLY A 198 -48.23 -10.91 -16.95
C GLY A 198 -46.83 -11.05 -17.51
N ALA A 199 -46.37 -12.28 -17.72
CA ALA A 199 -45.19 -12.57 -18.51
C ALA A 199 -45.44 -12.24 -20.00
N THR A 200 -44.53 -11.50 -20.63
CA THR A 200 -44.23 -11.67 -22.06
C THR A 200 -42.73 -11.52 -22.32
N VAL A 201 -42.21 -12.53 -23.00
CA VAL A 201 -40.82 -12.70 -23.44
C VAL A 201 -40.62 -11.91 -24.74
N GLY A 202 -39.56 -11.11 -24.85
CA GLY A 202 -39.23 -10.45 -26.11
C GLY A 202 -38.03 -9.50 -26.08
N GLY A 203 -36.82 -10.06 -26.21
CA GLY A 203 -35.67 -9.49 -26.93
C GLY A 203 -35.12 -8.09 -26.57
N SER A 204 -34.01 -8.03 -25.82
CA SER A 204 -32.86 -7.12 -26.07
C SER A 204 -31.73 -7.28 -25.05
N GLY A 205 -30.96 -8.37 -25.17
CA GLY A 205 -29.90 -8.80 -24.23
C GLY A 205 -28.67 -7.88 -24.06
N GLY A 206 -28.61 -6.73 -24.74
CA GLY A 206 -27.52 -5.75 -24.60
C GLY A 206 -27.80 -4.59 -23.63
N LYS A 207 -29.07 -4.16 -23.49
CA LYS A 207 -29.45 -3.04 -22.62
C LYS A 207 -29.75 -3.50 -21.19
N GLU A 208 -30.27 -4.72 -21.03
CA GLU A 208 -30.69 -5.25 -19.73
C GLU A 208 -29.50 -5.61 -18.81
N LYS A 209 -28.39 -6.08 -19.37
CA LYS A 209 -27.15 -6.33 -18.60
C LYS A 209 -26.51 -5.03 -18.10
N ARG A 210 -26.61 -3.95 -18.89
CA ARG A 210 -26.22 -2.59 -18.49
C ARG A 210 -27.18 -1.99 -17.48
N SER A 211 -28.50 -2.21 -17.59
CA SER A 211 -29.47 -1.73 -16.60
C SER A 211 -29.32 -2.44 -15.26
N ARG A 212 -29.19 -3.77 -15.22
CA ARG A 212 -28.97 -4.54 -13.97
C ARG A 212 -27.61 -4.23 -13.31
N GLY A 213 -26.56 -3.98 -14.10
CA GLY A 213 -25.27 -3.52 -13.58
C GLY A 213 -25.32 -2.10 -13.03
N ARG A 214 -26.13 -1.22 -13.65
CA ARG A 214 -26.38 0.15 -13.21
C ARG A 214 -27.26 0.22 -11.97
N GLU A 215 -28.28 -0.62 -11.88
CA GLU A 215 -29.21 -0.72 -10.74
C GLU A 215 -28.50 -1.24 -9.49
N ARG A 216 -27.60 -2.23 -9.61
CA ARG A 216 -26.69 -2.62 -8.52
C ARG A 216 -25.70 -1.51 -8.14
N ALA A 217 -25.25 -0.69 -9.09
CA ALA A 217 -24.41 0.45 -8.79
C ALA A 217 -25.20 1.56 -8.06
N GLU A 218 -26.48 1.72 -8.37
CA GLU A 218 -27.39 2.67 -7.72
C GLU A 218 -27.82 2.23 -6.32
N SER A 219 -28.01 0.93 -6.06
CA SER A 219 -28.30 0.39 -4.72
C SER A 219 -27.13 0.52 -3.74
N ASN A 220 -25.90 0.64 -4.26
CA ASN A 220 -24.69 0.91 -3.46
C ASN A 220 -24.45 2.40 -3.19
N LEU A 221 -25.21 3.29 -3.82
CA LEU A 221 -25.19 4.73 -3.57
C LEU A 221 -26.23 5.08 -2.50
N MET A 222 -26.05 4.59 -1.27
CA MET A 222 -26.92 4.97 -0.17
C MET A 222 -26.22 6.05 0.68
N PRO A 223 -26.77 7.27 0.78
CA PRO A 223 -26.51 8.14 1.92
C PRO A 223 -26.97 7.44 3.21
N PRO A 224 -26.37 7.76 4.36
CA PRO A 224 -25.55 8.94 4.61
C PRO A 224 -24.06 8.57 4.66
N TRP A 225 -23.25 9.11 3.74
CA TRP A 225 -21.81 9.18 3.98
C TRP A 225 -21.60 10.14 5.13
N GLN A 226 -21.32 9.61 6.32
CA GLN A 226 -21.22 10.40 7.54
C GLN A 226 -20.02 11.35 7.50
N ASP A 227 -18.96 10.97 6.78
CA ASP A 227 -17.74 11.74 6.69
C ASP A 227 -17.31 11.99 5.24
N VAL A 228 -17.21 13.28 4.94
CA VAL A 228 -16.83 13.87 3.67
C VAL A 228 -15.40 13.50 3.25
N ASN A 229 -14.51 13.25 4.21
CA ASN A 229 -13.08 13.04 3.99
C ASN A 229 -12.57 11.67 4.44
N ALA A 230 -13.44 10.73 4.83
CA ALA A 230 -13.04 9.41 5.33
C ALA A 230 -11.99 8.67 4.49
N ASP A 231 -12.10 8.68 3.17
CA ASP A 231 -11.19 7.96 2.27
C ASP A 231 -9.86 8.70 1.98
N ILE A 232 -9.74 9.95 2.43
CA ILE A 232 -8.49 10.72 2.40
C ILE A 232 -7.88 10.90 3.80
N MET A 233 -8.47 10.27 4.82
CA MET A 233 -7.92 10.19 6.16
C MET A 233 -7.19 8.87 6.38
N CYS A 234 -6.16 8.91 7.23
CA CYS A 234 -5.57 7.70 7.79
C CYS A 234 -6.24 7.35 9.13
N GLN A 235 -5.92 6.18 9.67
CA GLN A 235 -6.40 5.73 10.99
C GLN A 235 -6.02 6.65 12.15
N HIS A 236 -4.97 7.47 12.00
CA HIS A 236 -4.55 8.47 12.99
C HIS A 236 -5.34 9.78 12.89
N GLY A 237 -6.36 9.85 12.04
CA GLY A 237 -7.17 11.07 11.79
C GLY A 237 -6.45 12.16 10.98
N GLY A 238 -5.18 11.96 10.62
CA GLY A 238 -4.44 12.86 9.75
C GLY A 238 -4.74 12.65 8.26
N LEU A 239 -4.33 13.62 7.44
CA LEU A 239 -4.41 13.50 5.99
C LEU A 239 -3.57 12.30 5.51
N ALA A 240 -4.20 11.37 4.81
CA ALA A 240 -3.54 10.16 4.31
C ALA A 240 -2.36 10.53 3.40
N ARG A 241 -1.44 9.59 3.16
CA ARG A 241 -0.30 9.83 2.26
C ARG A 241 -0.74 9.94 0.82
N SER A 242 -0.16 10.86 0.06
CA SER A 242 -0.35 11.02 -1.37
C SER A 242 0.54 10.04 -2.11
N SER A 243 0.25 8.73 -2.03
CA SER A 243 0.69 7.83 -3.10
C SER A 243 0.12 8.35 -4.43
N GLN A 244 0.70 7.98 -5.57
CA GLN A 244 0.18 8.41 -6.89
C GLN A 244 -1.34 8.18 -7.04
N GLY A 245 -1.91 7.20 -6.33
CA GLY A 245 -3.35 6.96 -6.26
C GLY A 245 -4.14 7.92 -5.33
N ASN A 246 -3.55 8.46 -4.26
CA ASN A 246 -4.25 9.29 -3.28
C ASN A 246 -4.27 10.79 -3.61
N ARG A 247 -3.28 11.32 -4.37
CA ARG A 247 -3.40 12.70 -4.92
C ARG A 247 -4.58 12.81 -5.88
N ALA A 248 -4.79 11.75 -6.67
CA ALA A 248 -5.91 11.63 -7.61
C ALA A 248 -7.28 11.54 -6.92
N LYS A 249 -7.31 11.21 -5.62
CA LYS A 249 -8.53 11.14 -4.78
C LYS A 249 -8.88 12.46 -4.09
N ARG A 250 -8.03 13.49 -4.16
CA ARG A 250 -8.27 14.79 -3.52
C ARG A 250 -8.72 15.82 -4.54
N GLN A 251 -9.63 16.70 -4.15
CA GLN A 251 -9.91 17.95 -4.82
C GLN A 251 -9.84 19.10 -3.82
N VAL A 252 -9.51 20.31 -4.26
CA VAL A 252 -9.48 21.50 -3.40
C VAL A 252 -10.77 22.29 -3.61
N VAL A 253 -11.42 22.65 -2.50
CA VAL A 253 -12.58 23.54 -2.48
C VAL A 253 -12.28 24.83 -1.74
N ASP A 254 -12.88 25.93 -2.17
CA ASP A 254 -12.70 27.23 -1.53
C ASP A 254 -13.22 27.22 -0.07
N LYS A 255 -12.67 28.10 0.77
CA LYS A 255 -13.10 28.28 2.18
C LYS A 255 -14.59 28.55 2.34
N ARG A 256 -15.22 29.24 1.37
CA ARG A 256 -16.68 29.49 1.39
C ARG A 256 -17.46 28.19 1.23
N VAL A 257 -17.11 27.39 0.22
CA VAL A 257 -17.71 26.07 -0.03
C VAL A 257 -17.50 25.14 1.17
N TRP A 258 -16.31 25.12 1.76
CA TRP A 258 -16.05 24.31 2.95
C TRP A 258 -16.95 24.70 4.14
N ARG A 259 -17.10 26.00 4.42
CA ARG A 259 -18.00 26.46 5.50
C ARG A 259 -19.43 26.02 5.29
N GLU A 260 -19.93 26.07 4.05
CA GLU A 260 -21.27 25.58 3.73
C GLU A 260 -21.38 24.06 3.87
N LEU A 261 -20.36 23.31 3.46
CA LEU A 261 -20.32 21.85 3.62
C LEU A 261 -20.41 21.42 5.09
N VAL A 262 -19.71 22.11 6.00
CA VAL A 262 -19.72 21.80 7.44
C VAL A 262 -21.10 22.01 8.07
N LEU A 263 -21.98 22.83 7.47
CA LEU A 263 -23.38 22.96 7.94
C LEU A 263 -24.15 21.65 7.77
N PHE A 264 -23.89 20.94 6.66
CA PHE A 264 -24.55 19.66 6.35
C PHE A 264 -23.80 18.46 6.95
N PHE A 265 -22.50 18.59 7.14
CA PHE A 265 -21.61 17.54 7.63
C PHE A 265 -20.72 18.07 8.78
N PRO A 266 -21.28 18.28 9.98
CA PRO A 266 -20.54 18.90 11.09
C PRO A 266 -19.37 18.06 11.60
N ALA A 267 -19.39 16.74 11.37
CA ALA A 267 -18.31 15.82 11.72
C ALA A 267 -17.13 15.83 10.71
N ALA A 268 -17.24 16.55 9.59
CA ALA A 268 -16.22 16.53 8.55
C ALA A 268 -14.90 17.18 9.02
N VAL A 269 -13.81 16.41 8.95
CA VAL A 269 -12.48 16.89 9.36
C VAL A 269 -11.88 17.82 8.29
N PRO A 270 -11.48 19.06 8.65
CA PRO A 270 -10.89 20.00 7.70
C PRO A 270 -9.41 19.73 7.47
N PHE A 271 -9.04 19.50 6.21
CA PHE A 271 -7.64 19.50 5.78
C PHE A 271 -7.42 20.71 4.88
N ARG A 272 -6.49 21.60 5.22
CA ARG A 272 -6.14 22.71 4.34
C ARG A 272 -5.35 22.19 3.15
N ALA A 273 -5.38 22.91 2.03
CA ALA A 273 -4.58 22.55 0.85
C ALA A 273 -3.07 22.56 1.16
N GLU A 274 -2.65 23.31 2.18
CA GLU A 274 -1.27 23.35 2.68
C GLU A 274 -0.99 22.34 3.80
N SER A 275 -1.99 21.55 4.22
CA SER A 275 -1.81 20.54 5.26
C SER A 275 -0.80 19.49 4.82
N VAL A 276 0.15 19.21 5.71
CA VAL A 276 1.07 18.09 5.54
C VAL A 276 0.34 16.77 5.76
N GLU A 277 0.86 15.72 5.13
CA GLU A 277 0.41 14.35 5.38
C GLU A 277 0.70 13.95 6.83
N CYS A 278 -0.07 12.98 7.34
CA CYS A 278 0.10 12.44 8.69
C CYS A 278 1.57 12.13 9.00
N LEU A 279 2.09 12.76 10.06
CA LEU A 279 3.49 12.63 10.48
C LEU A 279 3.81 11.20 10.94
N GLU A 280 2.87 10.53 11.61
CA GLU A 280 3.03 9.13 12.04
C GLU A 280 3.12 8.19 10.84
N CYS A 281 2.20 8.29 9.88
CA CYS A 281 2.27 7.50 8.64
C CYS A 281 3.55 7.80 7.84
N ARG A 282 4.00 9.06 7.83
CA ARG A 282 5.25 9.45 7.18
C ARG A 282 6.46 8.82 7.89
N GLY A 283 6.46 8.81 9.22
CA GLY A 283 7.51 8.21 10.05
C GLY A 283 7.59 6.69 9.86
N LEU A 284 6.46 5.98 9.96
CA LEU A 284 6.39 4.54 9.75
C LEU A 284 6.95 4.15 8.39
N CYS A 285 6.54 4.82 7.32
CA CYS A 285 7.03 4.48 5.99
C CYS A 285 8.48 4.92 5.75
N ALA A 286 8.98 5.94 6.45
CA ALA A 286 10.41 6.24 6.45
C ALA A 286 11.20 5.13 7.16
N ASN A 287 10.67 4.59 8.25
CA ASN A 287 11.29 3.48 8.99
C ASN A 287 11.26 2.18 8.19
N GLU A 288 10.15 1.85 7.52
CA GLU A 288 10.07 0.70 6.61
C GLU A 288 11.12 0.79 5.49
N ARG A 289 11.25 1.96 4.86
CA ARG A 289 12.27 2.19 3.83
C ARG A 289 13.69 2.06 4.37
N LYS A 290 13.95 2.62 5.56
CA LYS A 290 15.25 2.47 6.23
C LYS A 290 15.54 1.02 6.56
N ALA A 291 14.55 0.25 7.00
CA ALA A 291 14.69 -1.18 7.27
C ALA A 291 14.97 -1.97 5.98
N GLU A 292 14.24 -1.71 4.89
CA GLU A 292 14.50 -2.31 3.58
C GLU A 292 15.90 -1.97 3.06
N GLU A 293 16.34 -0.72 3.20
CA GLU A 293 17.67 -0.26 2.81
C GLU A 293 18.77 -0.87 3.69
N ALA A 294 18.54 -1.01 4.99
CA ALA A 294 19.46 -1.68 5.91
C ALA A 294 19.63 -3.17 5.55
N VAL A 295 18.54 -3.88 5.26
CA VAL A 295 18.58 -5.27 4.78
C VAL A 295 19.34 -5.36 3.46
N LYS A 296 19.08 -4.45 2.52
CA LYS A 296 19.80 -4.40 1.24
C LYS A 296 21.30 -4.16 1.45
N SER A 297 21.66 -3.20 2.28
CA SER A 297 23.06 -2.88 2.60
C SER A 297 23.77 -4.05 3.29
N GLN A 298 23.11 -4.72 4.24
CA GLN A 298 23.63 -5.93 4.89
C GLN A 298 23.89 -7.04 3.87
N ARG A 299 22.98 -7.26 2.92
CA ARG A 299 23.16 -8.28 1.86
C ARG A 299 24.27 -7.92 0.88
N GLU A 300 24.43 -6.64 0.56
CA GLU A 300 25.56 -6.16 -0.27
C GLU A 300 26.92 -6.38 0.41
N GLN A 301 26.98 -6.42 1.76
CA GLN A 301 28.21 -6.72 2.48
C GLN A 301 28.70 -8.16 2.28
N GLU A 302 27.81 -9.14 1.96
CA GLU A 302 28.24 -10.51 1.65
C GLU A 302 29.11 -10.60 0.40
N ILE A 303 28.98 -9.64 -0.52
CA ILE A 303 29.80 -9.53 -1.72
C ILE A 303 30.79 -8.35 -1.64
N ALA A 304 31.13 -7.91 -0.43
CA ALA A 304 32.11 -6.84 -0.22
C ALA A 304 33.49 -7.24 -0.73
N LEU A 305 33.90 -8.49 -0.48
CA LEU A 305 35.18 -9.04 -0.92
C LEU A 305 35.20 -9.20 -2.45
N PRO A 306 36.26 -8.74 -3.15
CA PRO A 306 36.37 -8.85 -4.60
C PRO A 306 36.20 -10.27 -5.15
N VAL A 307 36.71 -11.29 -4.43
CA VAL A 307 36.58 -12.70 -4.79
C VAL A 307 35.13 -13.18 -4.79
N LEU A 308 34.33 -12.79 -3.79
CA LEU A 308 32.91 -13.11 -3.72
C LEU A 308 32.09 -12.33 -4.74
N ARG A 309 32.48 -11.08 -5.03
CA ARG A 309 31.86 -10.29 -6.11
C ARG A 309 32.07 -10.94 -7.48
N ALA A 310 33.28 -11.45 -7.74
CA ALA A 310 33.57 -12.19 -8.97
C ALA A 310 32.75 -13.49 -9.06
N LEU A 311 32.66 -14.26 -7.98
CA LEU A 311 31.83 -15.47 -7.89
C LEU A 311 30.33 -15.18 -8.08
N TYR A 312 29.83 -14.09 -7.49
CA TYR A 312 28.43 -13.65 -7.62
C TYR A 312 28.05 -13.37 -9.07
N GLY A 313 28.91 -12.66 -9.81
CA GLY A 313 28.68 -12.32 -11.22
C GLY A 313 28.95 -13.45 -12.21
N ARG A 314 29.56 -14.56 -11.77
CA ARG A 314 30.02 -15.65 -12.64
C ARG A 314 28.85 -16.45 -13.23
N LYS A 315 28.92 -16.69 -14.54
CA LYS A 315 27.96 -17.52 -15.31
C LYS A 315 28.56 -18.77 -15.93
N THR A 316 29.88 -18.82 -16.04
CA THR A 316 30.64 -19.90 -16.71
C THR A 316 30.81 -21.14 -15.83
N GLY A 317 30.65 -21.00 -14.51
CA GLY A 317 30.87 -22.04 -13.52
C GLY A 317 32.33 -22.28 -13.17
N VAL A 318 33.28 -21.58 -13.80
CA VAL A 318 34.71 -21.71 -13.57
C VAL A 318 35.37 -20.33 -13.56
N PRO A 319 36.31 -20.03 -12.65
CA PRO A 319 37.04 -18.76 -12.65
C PRO A 319 37.82 -18.60 -13.96
N SER A 320 37.64 -17.47 -14.67
CA SER A 320 38.33 -17.25 -15.95
C SER A 320 39.84 -17.22 -15.81
N ALA A 321 40.36 -16.74 -14.68
CA ALA A 321 41.78 -16.73 -14.36
C ALA A 321 42.37 -18.14 -14.14
N ALA A 322 41.52 -19.14 -13.88
CA ALA A 322 41.95 -20.53 -13.66
C ALA A 322 41.95 -21.36 -14.96
N LEU A 323 41.48 -20.79 -16.09
CA LEU A 323 41.45 -21.49 -17.36
C LEU A 323 42.81 -21.39 -18.06
N SER A 324 43.31 -22.52 -18.52
CA SER A 324 44.43 -22.61 -19.45
C SER A 324 44.05 -21.95 -20.77
N ALA A 325 44.90 -21.05 -21.28
CA ALA A 325 44.65 -20.41 -22.58
C ALA A 325 44.50 -21.47 -23.69
N PRO A 326 43.57 -21.30 -24.65
CA PRO A 326 43.50 -22.20 -25.79
C PRO A 326 44.84 -22.16 -26.52
N ARG A 327 45.48 -23.33 -26.67
CA ARG A 327 46.73 -23.47 -27.45
C ARG A 327 46.42 -23.08 -28.89
N GLY A 328 46.67 -21.83 -29.23
CA GLY A 328 46.33 -21.23 -30.51
C GLY A 328 47.10 -19.94 -30.74
N SER A 329 48.42 -20.02 -30.83
CA SER A 329 49.20 -19.05 -31.61
C SER A 329 49.61 -19.68 -32.93
N PRO A 330 49.41 -18.99 -34.07
CA PRO A 330 49.87 -19.43 -35.38
C PRO A 330 51.38 -19.21 -35.48
N GLY A 331 52.14 -20.22 -35.05
CA GLY A 331 53.59 -20.27 -35.21
C GLY A 331 53.95 -21.54 -35.97
N TYR A 332 54.34 -21.38 -37.23
CA TYR A 332 54.84 -22.40 -38.15
C TYR A 332 55.55 -23.57 -37.47
N SER A 333 54.91 -24.74 -37.45
CA SER A 333 55.56 -26.05 -37.42
C SER A 333 54.56 -27.08 -37.92
N ALA A 334 54.67 -27.40 -39.21
CA ALA A 334 53.93 -28.44 -39.89
C ALA A 334 54.40 -29.82 -39.38
N GLY A 335 53.88 -30.25 -38.24
CA GLY A 335 53.84 -31.64 -37.85
C GLY A 335 52.39 -32.16 -37.95
N PRO A 336 52.18 -33.45 -38.25
CA PRO A 336 50.83 -34.02 -38.24
C PRO A 336 50.20 -33.82 -36.84
N PRO A 337 48.89 -33.59 -36.74
CA PRO A 337 48.20 -33.49 -35.45
C PRO A 337 48.26 -34.86 -34.78
N SER A 338 49.31 -35.10 -34.00
CA SER A 338 49.32 -36.18 -33.03
C SER A 338 48.09 -35.97 -32.15
N ALA A 339 47.28 -37.02 -31.98
CA ALA A 339 46.08 -37.03 -31.17
C ALA A 339 46.45 -36.80 -29.70
N ALA A 340 46.84 -35.56 -29.36
CA ALA A 340 47.11 -35.14 -28.02
C ALA A 340 45.80 -35.31 -27.26
N ARG A 341 45.83 -36.18 -26.24
CA ARG A 341 44.68 -36.41 -25.37
C ARG A 341 44.17 -35.05 -24.90
N PRO A 342 42.84 -34.84 -24.86
CA PRO A 342 42.30 -33.61 -24.30
C PRO A 342 42.90 -33.43 -22.90
N ALA A 343 43.55 -32.28 -22.70
CA ALA A 343 44.18 -31.94 -21.44
C ALA A 343 43.17 -31.20 -20.56
N CYS A 344 43.37 -31.26 -19.24
CA CYS A 344 42.54 -30.51 -18.31
C CYS A 344 42.54 -29.01 -18.67
N PRO A 345 41.37 -28.37 -18.81
CA PRO A 345 41.27 -26.96 -19.17
C PRO A 345 41.64 -26.02 -18.00
N LEU A 346 41.86 -26.54 -16.80
CA LEU A 346 42.29 -25.76 -15.64
C LEU A 346 43.81 -25.69 -15.53
N LEU A 347 44.31 -24.62 -14.92
CA LEU A 347 45.71 -24.52 -14.51
C LEU A 347 46.00 -25.49 -13.34
N PRO A 348 47.26 -25.91 -13.15
CA PRO A 348 47.67 -26.63 -11.95
C PRO A 348 47.32 -25.85 -10.68
N GLY A 349 46.76 -26.51 -9.68
CA GLY A 349 46.28 -25.84 -8.46
C GLY A 349 45.23 -26.63 -7.70
N ILE A 350 44.77 -26.07 -6.59
CA ILE A 350 43.71 -26.64 -5.75
C ILE A 350 42.39 -25.92 -6.05
N TYR A 351 41.31 -26.68 -6.13
CA TYR A 351 39.97 -26.17 -6.40
C TYR A 351 38.93 -26.89 -5.55
N HIS A 352 37.77 -26.25 -5.35
CA HIS A 352 36.63 -26.84 -4.66
C HIS A 352 35.42 -26.95 -5.60
N LEU A 353 34.53 -27.91 -5.30
CA LEU A 353 33.25 -28.04 -5.96
C LEU A 353 32.14 -27.45 -5.09
N LEU A 354 31.33 -26.58 -5.71
CA LEU A 354 30.15 -26.00 -5.08
C LEU A 354 28.88 -26.37 -5.84
N PRO A 355 27.84 -26.87 -5.16
CA PRO A 355 26.54 -27.12 -5.78
C PRO A 355 25.92 -25.82 -6.33
N ARG A 356 25.53 -25.84 -7.60
CA ARG A 356 25.00 -24.67 -8.31
C ARG A 356 23.64 -24.24 -7.79
N TYR A 357 22.81 -25.17 -7.30
CA TYR A 357 21.51 -24.82 -6.72
C TYR A 357 21.69 -23.89 -5.51
N TRP A 358 22.71 -24.15 -4.68
CA TRP A 358 23.02 -23.33 -3.51
C TRP A 358 23.55 -21.97 -3.95
N LEU A 359 24.48 -21.92 -4.91
CA LEU A 359 24.98 -20.65 -5.46
C LEU A 359 23.87 -19.81 -6.07
N ASN A 360 22.90 -20.43 -6.74
CA ASN A 360 21.74 -19.72 -7.27
C ASN A 360 20.85 -19.14 -6.16
N ALA A 361 20.63 -19.89 -5.08
CA ALA A 361 19.90 -19.41 -3.91
C ALA A 361 20.63 -18.23 -3.24
N TRP A 362 21.94 -18.34 -3.03
CA TRP A 362 22.78 -17.27 -2.50
C TRP A 362 22.77 -16.02 -3.40
N ARG A 363 22.92 -16.18 -4.72
CA ARG A 363 22.82 -15.07 -5.68
C ARG A 363 21.44 -14.41 -5.67
N ALA A 364 20.36 -15.18 -5.51
CA ALA A 364 19.01 -14.66 -5.40
C ALA A 364 18.83 -13.87 -4.09
N TYR A 365 19.33 -14.42 -2.98
CA TYR A 365 19.34 -13.79 -1.67
C TYR A 365 20.06 -12.43 -1.69
N VAL A 366 21.27 -12.37 -2.24
CA VAL A 366 22.03 -11.10 -2.33
C VAL A 366 21.31 -10.06 -3.20
N ARG A 367 20.63 -10.49 -4.28
CA ARG A 367 19.98 -9.60 -5.24
C ARG A 367 18.64 -9.04 -4.75
N ASP A 368 17.81 -9.88 -4.16
CA ASP A 368 16.44 -9.55 -3.79
C ASP A 368 16.27 -9.58 -2.27
N PRO A 369 16.06 -8.44 -1.59
CA PRO A 369 15.82 -8.38 -0.15
C PRO A 369 14.68 -9.26 0.35
N ARG A 370 13.76 -9.68 -0.53
CA ARG A 370 12.63 -10.56 -0.20
C ARG A 370 12.94 -12.04 -0.39
N ALA A 371 14.04 -12.37 -1.07
CA ALA A 371 14.46 -13.75 -1.22
C ALA A 371 14.89 -14.31 0.15
N PRO A 372 14.57 -15.59 0.43
CA PRO A 372 14.97 -16.26 1.66
C PRO A 372 16.49 -16.40 1.71
N SER A 373 17.05 -16.48 2.92
CA SER A 373 18.45 -16.87 3.11
C SER A 373 18.74 -18.20 2.41
N PRO A 374 19.92 -18.37 1.78
CA PRO A 374 20.33 -19.70 1.35
C PRO A 374 20.32 -20.65 2.56
N ARG A 375 20.05 -21.93 2.29
CA ARG A 375 20.22 -22.98 3.30
C ARG A 375 21.71 -23.10 3.67
N THR A 376 22.01 -23.89 4.70
CA THR A 376 23.40 -24.27 4.99
C THR A 376 24.07 -24.81 3.74
N LEU A 377 25.32 -24.39 3.52
CA LEU A 377 26.11 -24.90 2.41
C LEU A 377 26.40 -26.38 2.69
N ASP A 378 25.82 -27.24 1.88
CA ASP A 378 25.94 -28.68 2.02
C ASP A 378 26.61 -29.25 0.77
N THR A 379 27.81 -29.81 0.92
CA THR A 379 28.48 -30.55 -0.15
C THR A 379 28.42 -32.06 0.06
N ALA A 380 27.81 -32.54 1.15
CA ALA A 380 27.65 -33.96 1.43
C ALA A 380 26.77 -34.66 0.39
N LEU A 381 25.93 -33.92 -0.34
CA LEU A 381 25.21 -34.43 -1.51
C LEU A 381 26.11 -34.89 -2.66
N LEU A 382 27.39 -34.49 -2.67
CA LEU A 382 28.38 -35.02 -3.60
C LEU A 382 29.00 -36.33 -3.09
N LEU A 383 28.63 -36.80 -1.90
CA LEU A 383 29.02 -38.10 -1.39
C LEU A 383 27.87 -39.10 -1.53
N CYS A 384 28.24 -40.35 -1.79
CA CYS A 384 27.33 -41.46 -1.73
C CYS A 384 26.95 -41.75 -0.28
N GLU A 385 25.65 -41.73 0.04
CA GLU A 385 25.14 -41.99 1.40
C GLU A 385 25.59 -43.34 1.97
N GLY A 386 25.61 -44.39 1.14
CA GLY A 386 25.96 -45.74 1.60
C GLY A 386 27.46 -45.98 1.80
N HIS A 387 28.31 -45.31 1.02
CA HIS A 387 29.76 -45.58 1.00
C HIS A 387 30.62 -44.43 1.54
N GLY A 388 30.07 -43.23 1.70
CA GLY A 388 30.83 -42.02 2.03
C GLY A 388 31.83 -41.59 0.95
N LEU A 389 31.70 -42.12 -0.27
CA LEU A 389 32.63 -41.90 -1.38
C LEU A 389 32.09 -40.84 -2.35
N LEU A 390 32.99 -40.13 -3.03
CA LEU A 390 32.63 -39.05 -3.95
C LEU A 390 31.82 -39.57 -5.15
N LEU A 391 30.67 -38.97 -5.39
CA LEU A 391 29.91 -39.05 -6.63
C LEU A 391 30.25 -37.81 -7.46
N ALA A 392 31.33 -37.90 -8.23
CA ALA A 392 31.76 -36.81 -9.09
C ALA A 392 30.71 -36.57 -10.19
N PRO A 393 30.15 -35.35 -10.32
CA PRO A 393 29.16 -35.09 -11.35
C PRO A 393 29.74 -35.30 -12.76
N PRO A 394 29.03 -35.98 -13.69
CA PRO A 394 29.56 -36.32 -15.01
C PRO A 394 30.07 -35.10 -15.77
N HIS A 395 29.36 -33.98 -15.73
CA HIS A 395 29.77 -32.76 -16.43
C HIS A 395 31.06 -32.14 -15.89
N VAL A 396 31.38 -32.36 -14.60
CA VAL A 396 32.67 -31.96 -14.01
C VAL A 396 33.76 -32.86 -14.54
N GLU A 397 33.54 -34.17 -14.57
CA GLU A 397 34.54 -35.13 -15.07
C GLU A 397 34.85 -34.96 -16.55
N GLU A 398 33.82 -34.78 -17.39
CA GLU A 398 33.95 -34.45 -18.82
C GLU A 398 34.72 -33.14 -19.01
N PHE A 399 34.47 -32.14 -18.15
CA PHE A 399 35.20 -30.87 -18.22
C PHE A 399 36.67 -31.04 -17.82
N LEU A 400 36.94 -31.73 -16.71
CA LEU A 400 38.31 -31.92 -16.20
C LEU A 400 39.16 -32.84 -17.08
N SER A 401 38.55 -33.77 -17.81
CA SER A 401 39.21 -34.60 -18.82
C SER A 401 39.41 -33.87 -20.17
N GLY A 402 38.83 -32.67 -20.32
CA GLY A 402 38.89 -31.89 -21.55
C GLY A 402 37.96 -32.39 -22.67
N GLU A 403 37.10 -33.36 -22.40
CA GLU A 403 36.03 -33.80 -23.33
C GLU A 403 35.04 -32.65 -23.60
N ARG A 404 34.86 -31.77 -22.59
CA ARG A 404 33.95 -30.62 -22.61
C ARG A 404 34.73 -29.32 -22.46
N ARG A 405 34.44 -28.34 -23.32
CA ARG A 405 35.05 -26.98 -23.26
C ARG A 405 34.39 -26.04 -22.24
N ALA A 406 33.11 -26.22 -21.96
CA ALA A 406 32.34 -25.33 -21.09
C ALA A 406 31.69 -26.14 -19.96
N LEU A 407 32.05 -25.85 -18.71
CA LEU A 407 31.55 -26.60 -17.55
C LEU A 407 30.01 -26.64 -17.51
N LEU A 408 29.36 -25.48 -17.69
CA LEU A 408 27.90 -25.35 -17.57
C LEU A 408 27.15 -25.29 -18.90
N GLY A 409 27.83 -25.38 -20.05
CA GLY A 409 27.22 -25.26 -21.37
C GLY A 409 26.61 -26.58 -21.84
N GLY A 410 25.39 -26.55 -22.40
CA GLY A 410 24.77 -27.73 -23.02
C GLY A 410 24.66 -28.94 -22.09
N LEU A 411 24.29 -28.71 -20.83
CA LEU A 411 24.06 -29.78 -19.85
C LEU A 411 22.74 -30.49 -20.17
N ASP A 412 22.78 -31.81 -20.23
CA ASP A 412 21.60 -32.66 -20.31
C ASP A 412 20.97 -32.78 -18.91
N PRO A 413 19.73 -32.28 -18.68
CA PRO A 413 19.08 -32.35 -17.38
C PRO A 413 19.01 -33.76 -16.79
N ASP A 414 18.88 -34.78 -17.64
CA ASP A 414 18.62 -36.16 -17.21
C ASP A 414 19.92 -36.92 -16.88
N ARG A 415 21.08 -36.41 -17.32
CA ARG A 415 22.40 -37.06 -17.14
C ARG A 415 23.41 -36.26 -16.32
N SER A 416 23.09 -35.03 -15.96
CA SER A 416 24.06 -34.15 -15.28
C SER A 416 24.16 -34.38 -13.77
N GLY A 417 23.20 -35.08 -13.16
CA GLY A 417 23.14 -35.25 -11.71
C GLY A 417 23.17 -33.90 -10.98
N CYS A 418 23.96 -33.79 -9.92
CA CYS A 418 24.15 -32.50 -9.24
C CYS A 418 25.06 -31.55 -10.03
N VAL A 419 24.48 -30.48 -10.56
CA VAL A 419 25.24 -29.45 -11.26
C VAL A 419 26.11 -28.66 -10.27
N CYS A 420 27.42 -28.68 -10.49
CA CYS A 420 28.42 -27.98 -9.67
C CYS A 420 29.17 -26.90 -10.46
N GLU A 421 29.64 -25.88 -9.74
CA GLU A 421 30.62 -24.90 -10.17
C GLU A 421 31.96 -25.17 -9.49
N VAL A 422 33.06 -24.85 -10.18
CA VAL A 422 34.42 -24.88 -9.63
C VAL A 422 34.70 -23.52 -8.99
N VAL A 423 35.29 -23.52 -7.79
CA VAL A 423 35.78 -22.31 -7.11
C VAL A 423 37.25 -22.44 -6.71
N THR A 424 37.94 -21.31 -6.63
CA THR A 424 39.32 -21.26 -6.12
C THR A 424 39.34 -21.42 -4.58
N PRO A 425 40.50 -21.69 -3.96
CA PRO A 425 40.62 -21.74 -2.51
C PRO A 425 40.22 -20.42 -1.85
N GLU A 426 40.60 -19.29 -2.44
CA GLU A 426 40.28 -17.97 -1.89
C GLU A 426 38.77 -17.66 -1.95
N GLU A 427 38.11 -18.09 -3.03
CA GLU A 427 36.64 -18.00 -3.14
C GLU A 427 35.96 -18.89 -2.10
N TRP A 428 36.46 -20.12 -1.90
CA TRP A 428 35.94 -21.07 -0.93
C TRP A 428 36.10 -20.58 0.52
N ASP A 429 37.28 -20.10 0.88
CA ASP A 429 37.58 -19.61 2.23
C ASP A 429 36.73 -18.37 2.56
N ALA A 430 36.61 -17.44 1.61
CA ALA A 430 35.76 -16.27 1.77
C ALA A 430 34.28 -16.64 1.92
N LEU A 431 33.81 -17.65 1.19
CA LEU A 431 32.42 -18.08 1.24
C LEU A 431 32.11 -18.81 2.55
N THR A 432 32.98 -19.73 2.97
CA THR A 432 32.80 -20.53 4.18
C THR A 432 32.95 -19.72 5.47
N LEU A 433 33.62 -18.57 5.43
CA LEU A 433 33.61 -17.60 6.52
C LEU A 433 32.22 -17.01 6.78
N LEU A 434 31.41 -16.84 5.74
CA LEU A 434 30.05 -16.30 5.82
C LEU A 434 29.00 -17.41 5.97
N HIS A 435 29.23 -18.54 5.31
CA HIS A 435 28.33 -19.68 5.23
C HIS A 435 29.09 -20.95 5.61
N PRO A 436 29.24 -21.24 6.92
CA PRO A 436 29.99 -22.40 7.39
C PRO A 436 29.53 -23.69 6.73
N CYS A 437 30.51 -24.52 6.38
CA CYS A 437 30.30 -25.80 5.71
C CYS A 437 31.13 -26.86 6.40
N ASP A 438 30.48 -27.94 6.83
CA ASP A 438 31.13 -29.01 7.60
C ASP A 438 32.04 -29.89 6.73
N LEU A 439 31.80 -29.92 5.43
CA LEU A 439 32.51 -30.75 4.47
C LEU A 439 32.80 -29.96 3.20
N GLY A 440 34.07 -29.96 2.75
CA GLY A 440 34.47 -29.43 1.45
C GLY A 440 34.93 -30.54 0.51
N VAL A 441 34.31 -30.65 -0.66
CA VAL A 441 34.83 -31.47 -1.76
C VAL A 441 35.86 -30.67 -2.54
N ARG A 442 37.11 -31.13 -2.52
CA ARG A 442 38.25 -30.47 -3.19
C ARG A 442 39.00 -31.41 -4.10
N PHE A 443 39.65 -30.86 -5.11
CA PHE A 443 40.56 -31.59 -5.98
C PHE A 443 41.78 -30.72 -6.30
N CYS A 444 42.89 -31.37 -6.66
CA CYS A 444 44.05 -30.69 -7.23
C CYS A 444 44.26 -31.12 -8.68
N ILE A 445 44.74 -30.20 -9.50
CA ILE A 445 45.26 -30.49 -10.83
C ILE A 445 46.77 -30.67 -10.69
N ASP A 446 47.23 -31.88 -10.95
CA ASP A 446 48.64 -32.25 -10.86
C ASP A 446 49.46 -31.51 -11.94
N PRO A 447 50.59 -30.87 -11.59
CA PRO A 447 51.35 -30.05 -12.52
C PRO A 447 52.04 -30.86 -13.63
N ASP A 448 52.40 -32.11 -13.35
CA ASP A 448 53.19 -32.95 -14.25
C ASP A 448 52.29 -33.71 -15.23
N SER A 449 51.21 -34.30 -14.71
CA SER A 449 50.28 -35.13 -15.48
C SER A 449 49.06 -34.36 -16.00
N GLY A 450 48.74 -33.20 -15.42
CA GLY A 450 47.50 -32.47 -15.69
C GLY A 450 46.24 -33.21 -15.22
N ALA A 451 46.39 -34.29 -14.43
CA ALA A 451 45.28 -35.09 -13.95
C ALA A 451 44.62 -34.46 -12.73
N ALA A 452 43.29 -34.55 -12.65
CA ALA A 452 42.53 -34.12 -11.48
C ALA A 452 42.52 -35.22 -10.40
N ILE A 453 43.02 -34.89 -9.20
CA ILE A 453 43.08 -35.78 -8.05
C ILE A 453 42.15 -35.23 -6.95
N PHE A 454 41.09 -35.98 -6.64
CA PHE A 454 40.11 -35.60 -5.61
C PHE A 454 40.60 -35.97 -4.21
N ASN A 455 40.16 -35.21 -3.20
CA ASN A 455 40.44 -35.51 -1.79
C ASN A 455 39.73 -36.76 -1.26
N SER A 456 38.69 -37.23 -1.96
CA SER A 456 37.96 -38.46 -1.65
C SER A 456 37.98 -39.41 -2.84
N LYS A 457 37.95 -40.72 -2.56
CA LYS A 457 37.88 -41.74 -3.60
C LYS A 457 36.49 -41.70 -4.26
N LYS A 458 36.46 -41.89 -5.57
CA LYS A 458 35.21 -41.96 -6.34
C LYS A 458 34.44 -43.23 -6.01
N CYS A 459 33.13 -43.11 -5.83
CA CYS A 459 32.24 -44.25 -5.73
C CYS A 459 32.11 -44.92 -7.09
N LYS A 460 32.39 -46.23 -7.17
CA LYS A 460 32.24 -47.01 -8.40
C LYS A 460 30.91 -47.78 -8.47
N SER A 461 30.23 -47.87 -7.33
CA SER A 461 29.04 -48.73 -7.15
C SER A 461 27.72 -47.99 -7.33
N CYS A 462 27.75 -46.65 -7.29
CA CYS A 462 26.55 -45.82 -7.36
C CYS A 462 26.65 -44.86 -8.53
N ASP A 463 25.51 -44.62 -9.19
CA ASP A 463 25.41 -43.74 -10.33
C ASP A 463 25.28 -42.26 -9.87
N PRO A 464 26.19 -41.37 -10.28
CA PRO A 464 26.15 -39.95 -9.90
C PRO A 464 24.92 -39.20 -10.44
N CYS A 465 24.17 -39.75 -11.38
CA CYS A 465 22.95 -39.12 -11.93
C CYS A 465 21.78 -39.11 -10.93
N TYR A 466 21.74 -40.03 -9.95
CA TYR A 466 20.61 -40.19 -9.02
C TYR A 466 20.57 -39.20 -7.84
N ILE A 467 21.56 -38.31 -7.72
CA ILE A 467 21.65 -37.33 -6.63
C ILE A 467 20.54 -36.24 -6.73
N GLY A 468 20.00 -36.01 -7.93
CA GLY A 468 19.10 -34.87 -8.21
C GLY A 468 17.66 -35.02 -7.71
N ASP A 469 17.12 -36.23 -7.59
CA ASP A 469 15.67 -36.42 -7.42
C ASP A 469 15.15 -36.12 -6.00
N LEU A 470 16.01 -36.18 -4.97
CA LEU A 470 15.59 -36.00 -3.58
C LEU A 470 15.59 -34.53 -3.11
N TYR A 471 16.34 -33.64 -3.77
CA TYR A 471 16.54 -32.26 -3.30
C TYR A 471 15.98 -31.17 -4.23
N VAL A 472 15.61 -31.48 -5.48
CA VAL A 472 15.18 -30.48 -6.48
C VAL A 472 13.66 -30.34 -6.60
N ARG A 473 12.85 -31.24 -6.02
CA ARG A 473 11.39 -31.04 -6.02
C ARG A 473 10.99 -30.02 -4.96
N PRO A 474 10.35 -28.89 -5.33
CA PRO A 474 9.64 -28.07 -4.36
C PRO A 474 8.62 -28.95 -3.66
N LEU A 475 8.50 -28.85 -2.34
CA LEU A 475 7.37 -29.37 -1.56
C LEU A 475 6.08 -28.64 -1.98
N SER A 476 5.63 -28.88 -3.21
CA SER A 476 4.37 -28.43 -3.79
C SER A 476 3.48 -29.65 -4.04
N ARG A 477 3.48 -30.64 -3.13
CA ARG A 477 2.33 -31.52 -3.00
C ARG A 477 1.35 -30.84 -2.08
N LYS A 478 0.38 -30.15 -2.68
CA LYS A 478 -0.91 -29.92 -2.03
C LYS A 478 -1.43 -31.30 -1.62
N LEU A 479 -1.39 -31.59 -0.33
CA LEU A 479 -2.22 -32.63 0.26
C LEU A 479 -3.66 -32.19 -0.02
N SER A 480 -4.26 -32.83 -1.03
CA SER A 480 -5.71 -32.87 -1.16
C SER A 480 -6.16 -33.89 -0.12
N VAL A 481 -6.86 -33.39 0.89
CA VAL A 481 -7.76 -34.18 1.72
C VAL A 481 -9.09 -34.26 0.99
#